data_AF-V5EVG0-F1
#
_entry.id   AF-V5EVG0-F1
#
_cell.length_a   1.000
_cell.length_b   1.000
_cell.length_c   1.000
_cell.angle_alpha   90.00
_cell.angle_beta   90.00
_cell.angle_gamma   90.00
#
_symmetry.space_group_name_H-M   'P 1'
#
loop_
_entity.id
_entity.type
_entity.pdbx_description
1 polymer ?
#
loop_
_entity_poly.entity_id
_entity_poly.type
_entity_poly.pdbx_seq_one_letter_code
_entity_poly.pdbx_strand_id
1 'polypeptide(L)'
;MSRPIRYAFPQRPAVVIVGLFAAAYFGRDNRDFANLFGGRQNIDKVLNLVVNLHIAEAVAMVGYCLYRGADLVTTLQYGVTQLIVGFPTYNVFKRLNG
;
A
#
# COMPACT_ATOMS: atom_id res chain seq x y z
N MET A 1 -31.09 3.06 5.53
CA MET A 1 -29.97 3.47 4.66
C MET A 1 -28.67 3.03 5.31
N SER A 2 -27.78 2.34 4.60
CA SER A 2 -26.43 2.07 5.07
C SER A 2 -25.69 3.41 5.23
N ARG A 3 -24.83 3.52 6.25
CA ARG A 3 -24.02 4.73 6.44
C ARG A 3 -23.07 4.89 5.25
N PRO A 4 -22.84 6.12 4.76
CA PRO A 4 -21.89 6.36 3.69
C PRO A 4 -20.50 5.87 4.11
N ILE A 5 -19.78 5.23 3.20
CA ILE A 5 -18.38 4.83 3.44
C ILE A 5 -17.56 6.09 3.63
N ARG A 6 -16.83 6.14 4.74
CA ARG A 6 -15.95 7.25 5.07
C ARG A 6 -14.52 6.89 4.71
N TYR A 7 -13.76 7.90 4.32
CA TYR A 7 -12.33 7.78 4.05
C TYR A 7 -11.51 8.43 5.17
N ALA A 8 -10.39 7.78 5.53
CA ALA A 8 -9.36 8.36 6.38
C ALA A 8 -7.99 7.84 5.95
N PHE A 9 -7.04 8.75 5.73
CA PHE A 9 -5.69 8.38 5.32
C PHE A 9 -4.90 7.79 6.51
N PRO A 10 -4.26 6.61 6.36
CA PRO A 10 -3.39 6.02 7.37
C PRO A 10 -2.04 6.77 7.46
N GLN A 11 -2.04 7.95 8.09
CA GLN A 11 -0.87 8.84 8.17
C GLN A 11 0.40 8.15 8.72
N ARG A 12 0.29 7.47 9.87
CA ARG A 12 1.48 6.83 10.50
C ARG A 12 2.08 5.73 9.62
N PRO A 13 1.31 4.76 9.10
CA PRO A 13 1.83 3.79 8.14
C PRO A 13 2.42 4.42 6.88
N ALA A 14 1.80 5.48 6.34
CA ALA A 14 2.31 6.16 5.16
C ALA A 14 3.70 6.78 5.37
N VAL A 15 3.95 7.39 6.53
CA VAL A 15 5.28 7.94 6.87
C VAL A 15 6.34 6.84 6.92
N VAL A 16 6.01 5.67 7.49
CA VAL A 16 6.93 4.53 7.54
C VAL A 16 7.25 4.02 6.14
N ILE A 17 6.25 3.87 5.29
CA ILE A 17 6.41 3.43 3.89
C ILE A 17 7.33 4.39 3.14
N VAL A 18 7.09 5.71 3.25
CA VAL A 18 7.94 6.73 2.61
C VAL A 18 9.39 6.63 3.10
N GLY A 19 9.59 6.43 4.42
CA GLY A 19 10.92 6.22 4.99
C GLY A 19 11.62 4.97 4.44
N LEU A 20 10.89 3.87 4.28
CA LEU A 20 11.41 2.63 3.70
C LEU A 20 11.77 2.79 2.21
N PHE A 21 10.93 3.45 1.42
CA PHE A 21 11.23 3.74 0.02
C PHE A 21 12.44 4.67 -0.12
N ALA A 22 12.54 5.70 0.71
CA ALA A 22 13.71 6.59 0.73
C ALA A 22 14.98 5.81 1.12
N ALA A 23 14.93 4.99 2.17
CA ALA A 23 16.06 4.16 2.58
C ALA A 23 16.47 3.16 1.49
N ALA A 24 15.51 2.52 0.82
CA ALA A 24 15.77 1.62 -0.30
C ALA A 24 16.36 2.37 -1.51
N TYR A 25 15.85 3.57 -1.82
CA TYR A 25 16.32 4.37 -2.94
C TYR A 25 17.76 4.88 -2.72
N PHE A 26 18.04 5.49 -1.57
CA PHE A 26 19.37 6.00 -1.23
C PHE A 26 20.36 4.89 -0.86
N GLY A 27 19.87 3.75 -0.34
CA GLY A 27 20.69 2.61 0.08
C GLY A 27 20.94 1.56 -1.01
N ARG A 28 20.23 1.63 -2.15
CA ARG A 28 20.35 0.66 -3.26
C ARG A 28 21.76 0.51 -3.83
N ASP A 29 22.51 1.61 -3.88
CA ASP A 29 23.87 1.61 -4.40
C ASP A 29 24.92 1.30 -3.32
N ASN A 30 24.48 1.08 -2.07
CA ASN A 30 25.35 0.59 -1.01
C ASN A 30 25.54 -0.93 -1.16
N ARG A 31 26.80 -1.34 -1.36
CA ARG A 31 27.19 -2.75 -1.50
C ARG A 31 26.85 -3.60 -0.29
N ASP A 32 27.02 -3.08 0.92
CA ASP A 32 26.77 -3.82 2.16
C ASP A 32 25.27 -4.09 2.31
N PHE A 33 24.44 -3.10 1.97
CA PHE A 33 22.98 -3.26 1.93
C PHE A 33 22.55 -4.29 0.88
N ALA A 34 23.13 -4.24 -0.33
CA ALA A 34 22.85 -5.22 -1.37
C ALA A 34 23.21 -6.66 -0.95
N ASN A 35 24.30 -6.84 -0.23
CA ASN A 35 24.77 -8.14 0.24
C ASN A 35 23.86 -8.76 1.30
N LEU A 36 23.19 -7.96 2.14
CA LEU A 36 22.21 -8.46 3.12
C LEU A 36 21.03 -9.21 2.45
N PHE A 37 20.71 -8.85 1.22
CA PHE A 37 19.63 -9.49 0.43
C PHE A 37 20.16 -10.50 -0.60
N GLY A 38 21.44 -10.90 -0.51
CA GLY A 38 22.06 -11.84 -1.44
C GLY A 38 22.37 -11.24 -2.83
N GLY A 39 22.49 -9.91 -2.91
CA GLY A 39 22.85 -9.16 -4.11
C GLY A 39 21.68 -8.40 -4.75
N ARG A 40 22.02 -7.49 -5.66
CA ARG A 40 21.07 -6.55 -6.30
C ARG A 40 19.93 -7.24 -7.06
N GLN A 41 20.22 -8.36 -7.75
CA GLN A 41 19.19 -9.11 -8.48
C GLN A 41 18.08 -9.65 -7.55
N ASN A 42 18.41 -10.05 -6.33
CA ASN A 42 17.42 -10.53 -5.37
C ASN A 42 16.58 -9.38 -4.82
N ILE A 43 17.19 -8.20 -4.59
CA ILE A 43 16.45 -6.98 -4.24
C ILE A 43 15.42 -6.65 -5.33
N ASP A 44 15.83 -6.65 -6.60
CA ASP A 44 14.91 -6.34 -7.71
C ASP A 44 13.75 -7.35 -7.79
N LYS A 45 14.01 -8.64 -7.56
CA LYS A 45 12.96 -9.67 -7.49
C LYS A 45 11.99 -9.43 -6.33
N VAL A 46 12.50 -9.12 -5.13
CA VAL A 46 11.68 -8.84 -3.95
C VAL A 46 10.84 -7.59 -4.17
N LEU A 47 11.43 -6.52 -4.72
CA LEU A 47 10.71 -5.29 -5.04
C LEU A 47 9.59 -5.54 -6.05
N ASN A 48 9.86 -6.29 -7.13
CA ASN A 48 8.83 -6.64 -8.11
C ASN A 48 7.70 -7.47 -7.48
N LEU A 49 8.02 -8.42 -6.60
CA LEU A 49 7.02 -9.19 -5.88
C LEU A 49 6.13 -8.28 -4.99
N VAL A 50 6.76 -7.38 -4.23
CA VAL A 50 6.05 -6.42 -3.36
C VAL A 50 5.13 -5.50 -4.17
N VAL A 51 5.60 -4.99 -5.31
CA VAL A 51 4.82 -4.16 -6.22
C VAL A 51 3.60 -4.93 -6.76
N ASN A 52 3.80 -6.16 -7.23
CA ASN A 52 2.70 -6.99 -7.73
C ASN A 52 1.65 -7.28 -6.65
N LEU A 53 2.09 -7.52 -5.40
CA LEU A 53 1.19 -7.68 -4.26
C LEU A 53 0.39 -6.41 -3.98
N HIS A 54 1.03 -5.23 -3.99
CA HIS A 54 0.32 -3.96 -3.77
C HIS A 54 -0.72 -3.66 -4.86
N ILE A 55 -0.41 -4.00 -6.11
CA ILE A 55 -1.37 -3.88 -7.22
C ILE A 55 -2.58 -4.79 -6.97
N ALA A 56 -2.35 -6.05 -6.61
CA ALA A 56 -3.44 -6.99 -6.32
C ALA A 56 -4.31 -6.53 -5.14
N GLU A 57 -3.69 -6.03 -4.06
CA GLU A 57 -4.39 -5.46 -2.91
C GLU A 57 -5.22 -4.22 -3.30
N ALA A 58 -4.66 -3.31 -4.10
CA ALA A 58 -5.36 -2.11 -4.54
C ALA A 58 -6.59 -2.43 -5.39
N VAL A 59 -6.47 -3.40 -6.31
CA VAL A 59 -7.60 -3.89 -7.11
C VAL A 59 -8.68 -4.51 -6.21
N ALA A 60 -8.27 -5.36 -5.25
CA ALA A 60 -9.20 -5.96 -4.30
C ALA A 60 -9.92 -4.89 -3.46
N MET A 61 -9.20 -3.85 -3.04
CA MET A 61 -9.75 -2.74 -2.25
C MET A 61 -10.75 -1.91 -3.06
N VAL A 62 -10.44 -1.60 -4.32
CA VAL A 62 -11.36 -0.93 -5.25
C VAL A 62 -12.63 -1.76 -5.44
N GLY A 63 -12.48 -3.06 -5.75
CA GLY A 63 -13.61 -3.97 -5.91
C GLY A 63 -14.47 -4.05 -4.65
N TYR A 64 -13.84 -4.10 -3.47
CA TYR A 64 -14.55 -4.15 -2.20
C TYR A 64 -15.29 -2.83 -1.88
N CYS A 65 -14.70 -1.68 -2.17
CA CYS A 65 -15.36 -0.38 -2.01
C CYS A 65 -16.58 -0.25 -2.91
N LEU A 66 -16.46 -0.64 -4.18
CA LEU A 66 -17.59 -0.65 -5.13
C LEU A 66 -18.69 -1.61 -4.68
N TYR A 67 -18.32 -2.83 -4.25
CA TYR A 67 -19.28 -3.81 -3.72
C TYR A 67 -20.06 -3.28 -2.51
N ARG A 68 -19.39 -2.51 -1.64
CA ARG A 68 -20.02 -1.88 -0.46
C ARG A 68 -20.81 -0.61 -0.79
N GLY A 69 -20.86 -0.18 -2.06
CA GLY A 69 -21.59 1.00 -2.51
C GLY A 69 -20.92 2.33 -2.17
N ALA A 70 -19.58 2.37 -2.06
CA ALA A 70 -18.85 3.62 -1.97
C ALA A 70 -19.00 4.44 -3.26
N ASP A 71 -18.98 5.77 -3.14
CA ASP A 71 -18.86 6.63 -4.30
C ASP A 71 -17.48 6.47 -4.99
N LEU A 72 -17.38 6.97 -6.22
CA LEU A 72 -16.17 6.83 -7.03
C LEU A 72 -14.95 7.51 -6.38
N VAL A 73 -15.13 8.67 -5.74
CA VAL A 73 -14.02 9.40 -5.10
C VAL A 73 -13.48 8.61 -3.93
N THR A 74 -14.35 8.13 -3.04
CA THR A 74 -13.96 7.30 -1.90
C THR A 74 -13.30 5.99 -2.35
N THR A 75 -13.83 5.37 -3.41
CA THR A 75 -13.24 4.15 -4.00
C THR A 75 -11.82 4.39 -4.51
N LEU A 76 -11.61 5.48 -5.26
CA LEU A 76 -10.28 5.84 -5.77
C LEU A 76 -9.33 6.21 -4.64
N GLN A 77 -9.80 6.94 -3.63
CA GLN A 77 -9.01 7.27 -2.44
C GLN A 77 -8.50 6.02 -1.74
N TYR A 78 -9.36 5.03 -1.51
CA TYR A 78 -8.94 3.77 -0.90
C TYR A 78 -8.04 2.94 -1.82
N GLY A 79 -8.32 2.88 -3.13
CA GLY A 79 -7.48 2.15 -4.09
C GLY A 79 -6.06 2.71 -4.17
N VAL A 80 -5.92 4.03 -4.32
CA VAL A 80 -4.61 4.71 -4.37
C VAL A 80 -3.89 4.58 -3.04
N THR A 81 -4.59 4.74 -1.92
CA THR A 81 -3.98 4.62 -0.60
C THR A 81 -3.52 3.19 -0.32
N GLN A 82 -4.27 2.18 -0.77
CA GLN A 82 -3.84 0.78 -0.68
C GLN A 82 -2.62 0.52 -1.57
N LEU A 83 -2.54 1.11 -2.77
CA LEU A 83 -1.37 0.96 -3.64
C LEU A 83 -0.10 1.55 -3.02
N ILE A 84 -0.23 2.66 -2.29
CA ILE A 84 0.91 3.36 -1.67
C ILE A 84 1.27 2.71 -0.33
N VAL A 85 0.28 2.51 0.55
CA VAL A 85 0.50 2.17 1.96
C VAL A 85 0.33 0.68 2.22
N GLY A 86 -0.32 -0.06 1.31
CA GLY A 86 -0.58 -1.49 1.43
C GLY A 86 -1.65 -1.83 2.48
N PHE A 87 -1.57 -3.05 3.00
CA PHE A 87 -2.47 -3.66 3.98
C PHE A 87 -2.97 -2.78 5.14
N PRO A 88 -2.18 -1.86 5.74
CA PRO A 88 -2.68 -0.94 6.79
C PRO A 88 -3.92 -0.12 6.37
N THR A 89 -4.08 0.17 5.07
CA THR A 89 -5.24 0.88 4.53
C THR A 89 -6.54 0.11 4.76
N TYR A 90 -6.54 -1.21 4.52
CA TYR A 90 -7.69 -2.07 4.80
C TYR A 90 -8.08 -2.07 6.29
N ASN A 91 -7.10 -2.06 7.20
CA ASN A 91 -7.38 -2.00 8.64
C ASN A 91 -8.06 -0.68 9.04
N VAL A 92 -7.61 0.44 8.47
CA VAL A 92 -8.26 1.74 8.69
C VAL A 92 -9.67 1.76 8.12
N PHE A 93 -9.86 1.23 6.91
CA PHE A 93 -11.19 1.06 6.32
C PHE A 93 -12.11 0.27 7.25
N LYS A 94 -11.67 -0.93 7.68
CA LYS A 94 -12.48 -1.83 8.49
C LYS A 94 -12.84 -1.20 9.83
N ARG A 95 -11.92 -0.48 10.46
CA ARG A 95 -12.18 0.23 11.72
C ARG A 95 -13.19 1.36 11.55
N LEU A 96 -13.19 2.03 10.40
CA LEU A 96 -14.02 3.22 10.16
C LEU A 96 -15.43 2.87 9.61
N ASN A 97 -15.53 1.76 8.88
CA ASN A 97 -16.70 1.36 8.09
C ASN A 97 -17.22 -0.07 8.37
N GLY A 98 -16.61 -0.78 9.32
CA GLY A 98 -17.04 -2.08 9.82
C GLY A 98 -18.19 -1.98 10.81
#